data_AF-K1KXC1-F1
#
_entry.id   AF-K1KXC1-F1
#
_cell.length_a   1.000
_cell.length_b   1.000
_cell.length_c   1.000
_cell.angle_alpha   90.00
_cell.angle_beta   90.00
_cell.angle_gamma   90.00
#
_symmetry.space_group_name_H-M   'P 1'
#
loop_
_entity.id
_entity.type
_entity.pdbx_description
1 polymer ?
#
loop_
_entity_poly.entity_id
_entity_poly.type
_entity_poly.pdbx_seq_one_letter_code
_entity_poly.pdbx_strand_id
1 'polypeptide(L)'
;MFFLAACQSVTSSAYIVEAEVVEAFQRNKMNLVEIHTPEEDIFGSKLKGVKPGAYQLKEKLVFIYEFDTAADREDGKRVFVEKTASMNLVSYSPFEKQNILIFYVHGGNLNSDNNLFEKEIQEALDSLVEG
;
A
#
# COMPACT_ATOMS: atom_id res chain seq x y z
N MET A 1 44.81 -18.26 -6.30
CA MET A 1 44.07 -17.78 -5.11
C MET A 1 43.06 -16.78 -5.61
N PHE A 2 41.84 -17.24 -5.90
CA PHE A 2 40.76 -16.37 -6.38
C PHE A 2 40.09 -15.75 -5.15
N PHE A 3 40.15 -14.42 -5.05
CA PHE A 3 39.40 -13.68 -4.05
C PHE A 3 37.91 -13.85 -4.35
N LEU A 4 37.19 -14.47 -3.43
CA LEU A 4 35.74 -14.40 -3.38
C LEU A 4 35.39 -12.94 -3.06
N ALA A 5 35.09 -12.14 -4.08
CA ALA A 5 34.31 -10.94 -3.88
C ALA A 5 32.91 -11.42 -3.47
N ALA A 6 32.67 -11.52 -2.17
CA ALA A 6 31.31 -11.49 -1.66
C ALA A 6 30.76 -10.12 -2.06
N CYS A 7 29.97 -10.07 -3.14
CA CYS A 7 29.05 -8.96 -3.35
C CYS A 7 28.25 -8.83 -2.06
N GLN A 8 28.54 -7.79 -1.29
CA GLN A 8 27.71 -7.37 -0.19
C GLN A 8 26.32 -7.22 -0.79
N SER A 9 25.38 -8.06 -0.37
CA SER A 9 23.98 -7.90 -0.71
C SER A 9 23.60 -6.50 -0.22
N VAL A 10 23.45 -5.57 -1.15
CA VAL A 10 22.90 -4.24 -0.86
C VAL A 10 21.41 -4.46 -0.64
N THR A 11 21.06 -5.02 0.51
CA THR A 11 19.70 -5.01 1.04
C THR A 11 19.66 -3.93 2.10
N SER A 12 19.92 -2.69 1.70
CA SER A 12 19.23 -1.59 2.34
C SER A 12 17.96 -1.39 1.53
N SER A 13 16.94 -2.21 1.79
CA SER A 13 15.60 -1.86 1.32
C SER A 13 15.24 -0.60 2.11
N ALA A 14 15.47 0.57 1.52
CA ALA A 14 15.27 1.85 2.20
C ALA A 14 13.88 1.87 2.85
N TYR A 15 13.80 2.27 4.11
CA TYR A 15 12.51 2.44 4.77
C TYR A 15 11.74 3.55 4.05
N ILE A 16 10.47 3.32 3.75
CA ILE A 16 9.58 4.32 3.14
C ILE A 16 8.61 4.78 4.22
N VAL A 17 8.49 6.09 4.41
CA VAL A 17 7.42 6.68 5.23
C VAL A 17 6.16 6.91 4.38
N GLU A 18 5.00 6.86 5.01
CA GLU A 18 3.69 7.12 4.38
C GLU A 18 3.67 8.46 3.63
N ALA A 19 4.31 9.50 4.19
CA ALA A 19 4.41 10.81 3.55
C ALA A 19 5.08 10.75 2.17
N GLU A 20 6.11 9.91 1.98
CA GLU A 20 6.79 9.76 0.69
C GLU A 20 5.86 9.11 -0.36
N VAL A 21 5.01 8.18 0.08
CA VAL A 21 3.98 7.56 -0.76
C VAL A 21 2.95 8.62 -1.18
N VAL A 22 2.47 9.43 -0.24
CA VAL A 22 1.51 10.50 -0.52
C VAL A 22 2.09 11.51 -1.50
N GLU A 23 3.34 11.92 -1.32
CA GLU A 23 4.03 12.81 -2.25
C GLU A 23 4.21 12.18 -3.63
N ALA A 24 4.57 10.89 -3.71
CA ALA A 24 4.68 10.19 -4.99
C ALA A 24 3.35 10.15 -5.74
N PHE A 25 2.24 9.98 -5.01
CA PHE A 25 0.91 10.03 -5.61
C PHE A 25 0.60 11.43 -6.16
N GLN A 26 0.89 12.48 -5.38
CA GLN A 26 0.70 13.87 -5.81
C GLN A 26 1.53 14.22 -7.05
N ARG A 27 2.80 13.78 -7.12
CA ARG A 27 3.66 13.95 -8.31
C ARG A 27 3.06 13.31 -9.56
N ASN A 28 2.35 12.19 -9.39
CA ASN A 28 1.64 11.49 -10.45
C ASN A 28 0.19 11.98 -10.64
N LYS A 29 -0.14 13.18 -10.16
CA LYS A 29 -1.46 13.83 -10.29
C LYS A 29 -2.60 13.03 -9.63
N MET A 30 -2.27 12.16 -8.69
CA MET A 30 -3.21 11.48 -7.80
C MET A 30 -3.32 12.28 -6.51
N ASN A 31 -4.27 13.20 -6.47
CA ASN A 31 -4.51 14.03 -5.30
C ASN A 31 -5.21 13.21 -4.21
N LEU A 32 -4.45 12.80 -3.21
CA LEU A 32 -4.97 12.19 -1.99
C LEU A 32 -5.48 13.26 -1.03
N VAL A 33 -6.71 13.08 -0.55
CA VAL A 33 -7.28 13.89 0.54
C VAL A 33 -7.36 13.00 1.77
N GLU A 34 -6.68 13.38 2.85
CA GLU A 34 -6.77 12.65 4.12
C GLU A 34 -8.19 12.68 4.66
N ILE A 35 -8.67 11.53 5.12
CA ILE A 35 -10.02 11.36 5.65
C ILE A 35 -9.98 10.61 6.98
N HIS A 36 -11.02 10.79 7.79
CA HIS A 36 -11.25 9.92 8.93
C HIS A 36 -12.04 8.71 8.45
N THR A 37 -11.47 7.52 8.62
CA THR A 37 -12.19 6.29 8.32
C THR A 37 -13.16 5.94 9.46
N PRO A 38 -14.39 5.50 9.14
CA PRO A 38 -15.28 4.91 10.12
C PRO A 38 -14.60 3.71 10.77
N GLU A 39 -14.73 3.53 12.08
CA GLU A 39 -14.10 2.42 12.82
C GLU A 39 -14.52 1.03 12.31
N GLU A 40 -15.62 0.95 11.55
CA GLU A 40 -16.18 -0.29 11.00
C GLU A 40 -15.57 -0.72 9.65
N ASP A 41 -14.70 0.10 9.03
CA ASP A 41 -14.06 -0.27 7.76
C ASP A 41 -12.93 -1.29 7.99
N ILE A 42 -13.07 -2.49 7.42
CA ILE A 42 -12.08 -3.56 7.54
C ILE A 42 -10.72 -3.18 6.97
N PHE A 43 -10.70 -2.34 5.91
CA PHE A 43 -9.47 -1.82 5.32
C PHE A 43 -8.82 -0.74 6.18
N GLY A 44 -9.60 -0.07 7.05
CA GLY A 44 -9.13 0.89 8.05
C GLY A 44 -8.75 0.25 9.39
N SER A 45 -8.96 -1.06 9.55
CA SER A 45 -8.73 -1.77 10.81
C SER A 45 -7.24 -1.95 11.10
N LYS A 46 -6.88 -2.15 12.38
CA LYS A 46 -5.48 -2.40 12.73
C LYS A 46 -5.00 -3.76 12.21
N LEU A 47 -3.84 -3.76 11.57
CA LEU A 47 -3.10 -4.97 11.17
C LEU A 47 -1.84 -5.05 12.03
N LYS A 48 -1.75 -6.08 12.88
CA LYS A 48 -0.60 -6.28 13.80
C LYS A 48 -0.29 -5.06 14.70
N GLY A 49 -1.29 -4.23 14.98
CA GLY A 49 -1.14 -3.02 15.81
C GLY A 49 -0.93 -1.73 15.00
N VAL A 50 -0.60 -1.85 13.71
CA VAL A 50 -0.45 -0.72 12.78
C VAL A 50 -1.83 -0.27 12.31
N LYS A 51 -2.11 1.04 12.45
CA LYS A 51 -3.30 1.69 11.89
C LYS A 51 -2.90 2.33 10.56
N PRO A 52 -3.68 2.18 9.49
CA PRO A 52 -3.37 2.86 8.24
C PRO A 52 -3.69 4.35 8.33
N GLY A 53 -2.99 5.17 7.54
CA GLY A 53 -3.58 6.42 7.10
C GLY A 53 -4.61 6.15 6.01
N ALA A 54 -5.62 7.01 5.99
CA ALA A 54 -6.80 6.85 5.16
C ALA A 54 -6.97 8.06 4.26
N TYR A 55 -7.15 7.80 2.97
CA TYR A 55 -7.23 8.83 1.96
C TYR A 55 -8.37 8.56 0.98
N GLN A 56 -8.87 9.64 0.41
CA GLN A 56 -9.78 9.60 -0.73
C GLN A 56 -9.03 10.01 -2.00
N LEU A 57 -9.16 9.19 -3.04
CA LEU A 57 -8.67 9.43 -4.39
C LEU A 57 -9.84 9.37 -5.37
N LYS A 58 -10.32 10.53 -5.85
CA LYS A 58 -11.50 10.64 -6.75
C LYS A 58 -12.63 9.67 -6.39
N GLU A 59 -13.14 9.81 -5.16
CA GLU A 59 -14.25 8.99 -4.61
C GLU A 59 -13.92 7.54 -4.26
N LYS A 60 -12.68 7.09 -4.48
CA LYS A 60 -12.19 5.78 -4.03
C LYS A 60 -11.40 5.92 -2.74
N LEU A 61 -11.35 4.86 -1.95
CA LEU A 61 -10.60 4.84 -0.70
C LEU A 61 -9.22 4.23 -0.94
N VAL A 62 -8.21 4.85 -0.33
CA VAL A 62 -6.83 4.37 -0.31
C VAL A 62 -6.40 4.28 1.15
N PHE A 63 -5.95 3.10 1.55
CA PHE A 63 -5.42 2.86 2.89
C PHE A 63 -3.93 2.55 2.77
N ILE A 64 -3.10 3.29 3.49
CA ILE A 64 -1.64 3.13 3.45
C ILE A 64 -1.20 2.66 4.83
N TYR A 65 -0.60 1.47 4.88
CA TYR A 65 0.01 0.93 6.09
C TYR A 65 1.52 1.08 6.00
N GLU A 66 2.09 1.80 6.96
CA GLU A 66 3.53 1.91 7.18
C GLU A 66 3.93 0.92 8.28
N PHE A 67 4.56 -0.19 7.90
CA PHE A 67 5.11 -1.16 8.86
C PHE A 67 6.57 -0.83 9.19
N ASP A 68 7.12 -1.48 10.21
CA ASP A 68 8.54 -1.34 10.58
C ASP A 68 9.46 -2.01 9.54
N THR A 69 9.03 -3.13 8.95
CA THR A 69 9.81 -3.89 7.97
C THR A 69 8.93 -4.50 6.87
N ALA A 70 9.57 -4.96 5.79
CA ALA A 70 8.89 -5.74 4.75
C ALA A 70 8.34 -7.08 5.28
N ALA A 71 8.97 -7.68 6.29
CA ALA A 71 8.47 -8.90 6.92
C ALA A 71 7.18 -8.63 7.72
N ASP A 72 7.15 -7.51 8.45
CA ASP A 72 5.95 -7.08 9.18
C ASP A 72 4.80 -6.73 8.23
N ARG A 73 5.10 -6.16 7.06
CA ARG A 73 4.13 -5.95 5.98
C ARG A 73 3.52 -7.27 5.50
N GLU A 74 4.33 -8.29 5.22
CA GLU A 74 3.84 -9.62 4.80
C GLU A 74 2.96 -10.25 5.88
N ASP A 75 3.38 -10.16 7.14
CA ASP A 75 2.59 -10.64 8.28
C ASP A 75 1.27 -9.85 8.44
N GLY A 76 1.29 -8.54 8.26
CA GLY A 76 0.11 -7.67 8.27
C GLY A 76 -0.88 -8.04 7.16
N LYS A 77 -0.38 -8.26 5.94
CA LYS A 77 -1.18 -8.76 4.80
C LYS A 77 -1.78 -10.13 5.08
N ARG A 78 -1.02 -11.07 5.66
CA ARG A 78 -1.55 -12.38 6.05
C ARG A 78 -2.70 -12.24 7.07
N VAL A 79 -2.53 -11.38 8.08
CA VAL A 79 -3.59 -11.08 9.05
C VAL A 79 -4.82 -10.48 8.39
N PHE A 80 -4.66 -9.59 7.41
CA PHE A 80 -5.79 -9.06 6.64
C PHE A 80 -6.55 -10.19 5.94
N VAL A 81 -5.85 -11.04 5.19
CA VAL A 81 -6.43 -12.19 4.48
C VAL A 81 -7.17 -13.13 5.43
N GLU A 82 -6.57 -13.46 6.58
CA GLU A 82 -7.18 -14.31 7.60
C GLU A 82 -8.47 -13.68 8.17
N LYS A 83 -8.45 -12.38 8.49
CA LYS A 83 -9.61 -11.65 9.02
C LYS A 83 -10.74 -11.58 8.00
N THR A 84 -10.42 -11.49 6.71
CA THR A 84 -11.39 -11.29 5.65
C THR A 84 -11.81 -12.57 4.93
N ALA A 85 -11.26 -13.73 5.30
CA ALA A 85 -11.45 -14.99 4.57
C ALA A 85 -12.91 -15.41 4.40
N SER A 86 -13.78 -15.06 5.36
CA SER A 86 -15.22 -15.35 5.33
C SER A 86 -16.09 -14.14 4.97
N MET A 87 -15.49 -12.99 4.70
CA MET A 87 -16.21 -11.73 4.43
C MET A 87 -16.46 -11.56 2.93
N ASN A 88 -17.63 -11.01 2.60
CA ASN A 88 -17.90 -10.57 1.23
C ASN A 88 -17.35 -9.14 1.05
N LEU A 89 -16.08 -9.05 0.65
CA LEU A 89 -15.41 -7.76 0.47
C LEU A 89 -15.85 -7.07 -0.82
N VAL A 90 -15.89 -5.73 -0.77
CA VAL A 90 -15.91 -4.91 -1.98
C VAL A 90 -14.61 -5.08 -2.77
N SER A 91 -14.64 -4.81 -4.08
CA SER A 91 -13.45 -4.91 -4.94
C SER A 91 -12.34 -3.97 -4.49
N TYR A 92 -11.13 -4.52 -4.40
CA TYR A 92 -9.92 -3.80 -4.01
C TYR A 92 -8.69 -4.36 -4.73
N SER A 93 -7.64 -3.55 -4.80
CA SER A 93 -6.34 -3.93 -5.35
C SER A 93 -5.23 -3.65 -4.34
N PRO A 94 -4.47 -4.68 -3.91
CA PRO A 94 -3.35 -4.49 -3.00
C PRO A 94 -2.07 -4.10 -3.76
N PHE A 95 -1.27 -3.20 -3.19
CA PHE A 95 0.05 -2.83 -3.68
C PHE A 95 1.07 -2.87 -2.55
N GLU A 96 2.31 -3.22 -2.87
CA GLU A 96 3.35 -3.48 -1.89
C GLU A 96 4.69 -2.85 -2.32
N LYS A 97 5.37 -2.18 -1.38
CA LYS A 97 6.71 -1.61 -1.60
C LYS A 97 7.47 -1.51 -0.28
N GLN A 98 8.63 -2.18 -0.13
CA GLN A 98 9.34 -2.31 1.15
C GLN A 98 8.39 -2.60 2.33
N ASN A 99 8.26 -1.67 3.27
CA ASN A 99 7.44 -1.74 4.48
C ASN A 99 6.01 -1.20 4.27
N ILE A 100 5.67 -0.74 3.08
CA ILE A 100 4.36 -0.19 2.74
C ILE A 100 3.44 -1.27 2.16
N LEU A 101 2.21 -1.33 2.67
CA LEU A 101 1.07 -2.02 2.07
C LEU A 101 -0.04 -1.02 1.78
N ILE A 102 -0.56 -1.02 0.57
CA ILE A 102 -1.66 -0.16 0.14
C ILE A 102 -2.86 -1.00 -0.24
N PHE A 103 -4.04 -0.62 0.22
CA PHE A 103 -5.31 -1.11 -0.32
C PHE A 103 -6.03 0.01 -1.06
N TYR A 104 -6.20 -0.15 -2.37
CA TYR A 104 -7.03 0.71 -3.20
C TYR A 104 -8.41 0.07 -3.37
N VAL A 105 -9.43 0.66 -2.76
CA VAL A 105 -10.81 0.14 -2.73
C VAL A 105 -11.62 0.85 -3.81
N HIS A 106 -11.97 0.11 -4.87
CA HIS A 106 -12.59 0.70 -6.08
C HIS A 106 -14.07 0.35 -6.28
N GLY A 107 -14.61 -0.64 -5.56
CA GLY A 107 -16.04 -0.97 -5.56
C GLY A 107 -16.53 -1.59 -6.88
N GLY A 108 -17.39 -2.62 -6.77
CA GLY A 108 -17.89 -3.37 -7.92
C GLY A 108 -19.02 -2.65 -8.65
N ASN A 109 -18.70 -1.85 -9.65
CA ASN A 109 -19.60 -1.67 -10.79
C ASN A 109 -18.84 -2.05 -12.07
N LEU A 110 -19.22 -3.19 -12.64
CA LEU A 110 -18.57 -3.87 -13.78
C LEU A 110 -18.67 -3.09 -15.11
N ASN A 111 -19.32 -1.92 -15.10
CA ASN A 111 -19.68 -1.15 -16.30
C ASN A 111 -19.03 0.24 -16.39
N SER A 112 -18.06 0.55 -15.54
CA SER A 112 -17.26 1.77 -15.71
C SER A 112 -15.80 1.38 -15.68
N ASP A 113 -14.99 2.04 -16.51
CA ASP A 113 -13.54 1.93 -16.62
C ASP A 113 -12.83 2.29 -15.29
N ASN A 114 -13.14 1.57 -14.20
CA ASN A 114 -12.96 1.96 -12.80
C ASN A 114 -11.62 1.56 -12.19
N ASN A 115 -10.74 0.87 -12.93
CA ASN A 115 -9.35 0.58 -12.54
C ASN A 115 -8.42 1.77 -12.91
N LEU A 116 -8.92 2.99 -12.76
CA LEU A 116 -8.34 4.21 -13.37
C LEU A 116 -6.99 4.65 -12.77
N PHE A 117 -6.53 3.99 -11.71
CA PHE A 117 -5.33 4.39 -10.98
C PHE A 117 -4.38 3.24 -10.64
N GLU A 118 -4.68 1.99 -11.01
CA GLU A 118 -3.80 0.88 -10.62
C GLU A 118 -2.41 1.01 -11.24
N LYS A 119 -2.36 1.43 -12.51
CA LYS A 119 -1.12 1.69 -13.21
C LYS A 119 -0.37 2.87 -12.58
N GLU A 120 -1.07 3.97 -12.32
CA GLU A 120 -0.53 5.18 -11.74
C GLU A 120 -0.02 4.95 -10.31
N ILE A 121 -0.71 4.12 -9.52
CA ILE A 121 -0.26 3.68 -8.18
C ILE A 121 1.03 2.89 -8.31
N GLN A 122 1.08 1.90 -9.21
CA GLN A 122 2.29 1.12 -9.43
C GLN A 122 3.46 2.00 -9.89
N GLU A 123 3.24 2.90 -10.86
CA GLU A 123 4.26 3.84 -11.34
C GLU A 123 4.74 4.79 -10.23
N ALA A 124 3.83 5.27 -9.37
CA ALA A 124 4.19 6.08 -8.21
C ALA A 124 5.08 5.32 -7.23
N LEU A 125 4.75 4.07 -6.92
CA LEU A 125 5.56 3.21 -6.05
C LEU A 125 6.91 2.85 -6.66
N ASP A 126 6.97 2.68 -7.98
CA ASP A 126 8.23 2.41 -8.69
C ASP A 126 9.14 3.63 -8.75
N SER A 127 8.58 4.84 -8.70
CA SER A 127 9.36 6.08 -8.58
C SER A 127 10.03 6.28 -7.21
N LEU A 128 9.63 5.52 -6.18
CA LEU A 128 10.22 5.58 -4.84
C LEU A 128 11.57 4.83 -4.75
N VAL A 129 12.09 4.32 -5.87
CA VAL A 129 13.37 3.59 -5.93
C VAL A 129 14.50 4.53 -6.32
N GLU A 130 14.88 5.48 -5.46
CA GLU A 130 16.20 6.12 -5.56
C GLU A 130 16.73 6.54 -4.18
N GLY A 131 17.70 5.77 -3.70
CA GLY A 131 18.64 6.11 -2.63
C GLY A 131 19.98 5.46 -2.92
#